data_AF-A0A0J6R9V6-F1
#
_entry.id   AF-A0A0J6R9V6-F1
#
_cell.length_a   1.000
_cell.length_b   1.000
_cell.length_c   1.000
_cell.angle_alpha   90.00
_cell.angle_beta   90.00
_cell.angle_gamma   90.00
#
_symmetry.space_group_name_H-M   'P 1'
#
loop_
_entity.id
_entity.type
_entity.pdbx_description
1 polymer ?
#
loop_
_entity_poly.entity_id
_entity_poly.type
_entity_poly.pdbx_seq_one_letter_code
_entity_poly.pdbx_strand_id
1 'polypeptide(L)'
;MAAGTGDRLKRAKRLVAVQEQMRRVAEIELAATRERAAALEADRARLLAALSESAHGPMLLEATARRLRGLASEASAVEAAAAAHAQALRERGLAQKRAEALAERRADDHRREQDRRADMERLDGLSGRPDAASPDASLP
;
A
#
# COMPACT_ATOMS: atom_id res chain seq x y z
N MET A 1 -2.13 30.88 4.17
CA MET A 1 -2.00 30.15 5.45
C MET A 1 -1.01 29.00 5.29
N ALA A 2 0.25 29.17 5.69
CA ALA A 2 1.23 28.08 5.60
C ALA A 2 0.91 27.02 6.65
N ALA A 3 0.60 25.79 6.21
CA ALA A 3 0.29 24.69 7.12
C ALA A 3 1.51 24.35 8.00
N GLY A 4 1.31 24.26 9.32
CA GLY A 4 2.36 23.93 10.28
C GLY A 4 2.99 22.55 10.03
N THR A 5 4.16 22.28 10.63
CA THR A 5 4.83 20.97 10.52
C THR A 5 3.93 19.82 10.97
N GLY A 6 3.10 20.02 12.00
CA GLY A 6 2.11 19.05 12.48
C GLY A 6 1.03 18.71 11.45
N ASP A 7 0.48 19.69 10.74
CA ASP A 7 -0.54 19.43 9.70
C ASP A 7 0.05 18.74 8.47
N ARG A 8 1.31 19.03 8.15
CA ARG A 8 2.06 18.32 7.11
C ARG A 8 2.29 16.86 7.50
N LEU A 9 2.65 16.59 8.76
CA LEU A 9 2.76 15.22 9.28
C LEU A 9 1.42 14.47 9.26
N LYS A 10 0.33 15.08 9.73
CA LYS A 10 -1.01 14.48 9.68
C LYS A 10 -1.43 14.12 8.26
N ARG A 11 -1.16 14.99 7.28
CA ARG A 11 -1.40 14.70 5.85
C ARG A 11 -0.55 13.54 5.34
N ALA A 12 0.74 13.50 5.67
CA ALA A 12 1.60 12.40 5.26
C ALA A 12 1.14 11.05 5.84
N LYS A 13 0.74 11.00 7.11
CA LYS A 13 0.18 9.79 7.73
C LYS A 13 -1.11 9.32 7.05
N ARG A 14 -2.00 10.24 6.69
CA ARG A 14 -3.21 9.91 5.91
C ARG A 14 -2.87 9.32 4.54
N LEU A 15 -1.87 9.88 3.86
CA LEU A 15 -1.41 9.33 2.59
C LEU A 15 -0.91 7.89 2.73
N VAL A 16 -0.16 7.57 3.79
CA VAL A 16 0.28 6.19 4.08
C VAL A 16 -0.93 5.25 4.19
N ALA A 17 -1.94 5.62 4.99
CA ALA A 17 -3.14 4.81 5.17
C ALA A 17 -3.89 4.57 3.84
N VAL A 18 -3.99 5.59 2.98
CA VAL A 18 -4.57 5.45 1.65
C VAL A 18 -3.75 4.50 0.79
N GLN A 19 -2.42 4.64 0.75
CA GLN A 19 -1.57 3.74 -0.04
C GLN A 19 -1.65 2.29 0.44
N GLU A 20 -1.74 2.05 1.75
CA GLU A 20 -1.95 0.73 2.32
C GLU A 20 -3.30 0.13 1.89
N GLN A 21 -4.37 0.92 1.90
CA GLN A 21 -5.68 0.49 1.40
C GLN A 21 -5.63 0.14 -0.10
N MET A 22 -5.00 0.98 -0.91
CA MET A 22 -4.86 0.72 -2.35
C MET A 22 -4.04 -0.54 -2.64
N ARG A 23 -2.99 -0.80 -1.86
CA ARG A 23 -2.23 -2.04 -1.95
C ARG A 23 -3.09 -3.25 -1.61
N ARG A 24 -3.86 -3.21 -0.50
CA ARG A 24 -4.78 -4.30 -0.12
C ARG A 24 -5.79 -4.62 -1.21
N VAL A 25 -6.36 -3.61 -1.86
CA VAL A 25 -7.27 -3.81 -3.00
C VAL A 25 -6.57 -4.54 -4.14
N ALA A 26 -5.35 -4.13 -4.52
CA ALA A 26 -4.58 -4.80 -5.55
C ALA A 26 -4.19 -6.25 -5.18
N GLU A 27 -3.95 -6.54 -3.90
CA GLU A 27 -3.72 -7.91 -3.41
C GLU A 27 -4.96 -8.79 -3.60
N ILE A 28 -6.14 -8.27 -3.27
CA ILE A 28 -7.42 -8.97 -3.45
C ILE A 28 -7.70 -9.24 -4.93
N GLU A 29 -7.50 -8.25 -5.80
CA GLU A 29 -7.70 -8.40 -7.25
C GLU A 29 -6.77 -9.46 -7.87
N LEU A 30 -5.51 -9.48 -7.44
CA LEU A 30 -4.55 -10.49 -7.88
C LEU A 30 -4.96 -11.89 -7.39
N ALA A 31 -5.39 -12.01 -6.13
CA ALA A 31 -5.86 -13.28 -5.56
C ALA A 31 -7.08 -13.81 -6.33
N ALA A 32 -8.09 -12.97 -6.56
CA ALA A 32 -9.29 -13.33 -7.31
C ALA A 32 -8.99 -13.74 -8.76
N THR A 33 -7.97 -13.13 -9.38
CA THR A 33 -7.56 -13.52 -10.75
C THR A 33 -6.82 -14.85 -10.77
N ARG A 34 -5.99 -15.12 -9.76
CA ARG A 34 -5.33 -16.43 -9.60
C ARG A 34 -6.30 -17.56 -9.31
N GLU A 35 -7.32 -17.30 -8.50
CA GLU A 35 -8.39 -18.27 -8.23
C GLU A 35 -9.15 -18.63 -9.51
N ARG A 36 -9.49 -17.62 -10.33
CA ARG A 36 -10.09 -17.85 -11.66
C ARG A 36 -9.19 -18.67 -12.58
N ALA A 37 -7.88 -18.40 -12.60
CA ALA A 37 -6.93 -19.18 -13.38
C ALA A 37 -6.92 -20.66 -12.94
N ALA A 38 -6.91 -20.91 -11.63
CA ALA A 38 -6.94 -22.26 -11.08
C ALA A 38 -8.25 -23.00 -11.42
N ALA A 39 -9.38 -22.30 -11.39
CA ALA A 39 -10.68 -22.86 -11.77
C ALA A 39 -10.71 -23.28 -13.26
N LEU A 40 -10.16 -22.46 -14.17
CA LEU A 40 -10.07 -22.79 -15.59
C LEU A 40 -9.19 -24.01 -15.85
N GLU A 41 -8.06 -24.13 -15.16
CA GLU A 41 -7.19 -25.29 -15.29
C GLU A 41 -7.87 -26.56 -14.74
N ALA A 42 -8.63 -26.44 -13.65
CA ALA A 42 -9.43 -27.55 -13.12
C ALA A 42 -10.57 -27.97 -14.08
N ASP A 43 -11.22 -27.01 -14.76
CA ASP A 43 -12.20 -27.30 -15.81
C ASP A 43 -11.56 -28.02 -17.01
N ARG A 44 -10.39 -27.56 -17.43
CA ARG A 44 -9.61 -28.20 -18.50
C ARG A 44 -9.23 -29.63 -18.13
N ALA A 45 -8.70 -29.86 -16.93
CA ALA A 45 -8.32 -31.18 -16.44
C ALA A 45 -9.54 -32.13 -16.40
N ARG A 46 -10.70 -31.65 -15.93
CA ARG A 46 -11.95 -32.43 -15.94
C ARG A 46 -12.40 -32.84 -17.33
N LEU A 47 -12.31 -31.93 -18.31
CA LEU A 47 -12.65 -32.26 -19.69
C LEU A 47 -11.69 -33.28 -20.31
N LEU A 48 -10.39 -33.16 -20.04
CA LEU A 48 -9.39 -34.11 -20.52
C LEU A 48 -9.57 -35.50 -19.87
N ALA A 49 -9.87 -35.56 -18.58
CA ALA A 49 -10.18 -36.81 -17.89
C ALA A 49 -11.42 -37.49 -18.49
N ALA A 50 -12.51 -36.74 -18.68
CA ALA A 50 -13.74 -37.25 -19.30
C ALA A 50 -13.52 -37.73 -20.75
N LEU A 51 -12.62 -37.11 -21.50
CA LEU A 51 -12.21 -37.60 -22.83
C LEU A 51 -11.47 -38.93 -22.75
N SER A 52 -10.60 -39.11 -21.76
CA SER A 52 -9.80 -40.33 -21.61
C SER A 52 -10.61 -41.56 -21.19
N GLU A 53 -11.73 -41.35 -20.48
CA GLU A 53 -12.57 -42.43 -19.94
C GLU A 53 -13.67 -42.93 -20.91
N SER A 54 -13.88 -42.26 -22.04
CA SER A 54 -15.04 -42.52 -22.90
C SER A 54 -14.69 -43.00 -24.31
N ALA A 55 -15.47 -43.94 -24.85
CA ALA A 55 -15.52 -44.21 -26.29
C ALA A 55 -16.37 -43.13 -26.99
N HIS A 56 -15.82 -41.94 -27.20
CA HIS A 56 -16.52 -40.83 -27.84
C HIS A 56 -16.55 -40.96 -29.37
N GLY A 57 -17.71 -40.66 -29.98
CA GLY A 57 -17.84 -40.51 -31.43
C GLY A 57 -17.26 -39.18 -31.96
N PRO A 58 -17.03 -39.04 -33.29
CA PRO A 58 -16.32 -37.90 -33.88
C PRO A 58 -16.94 -36.52 -33.61
N MET A 59 -18.27 -36.42 -33.51
CA MET A 59 -18.94 -35.15 -33.18
C MET A 59 -18.67 -34.66 -31.75
N LEU A 60 -18.51 -35.58 -30.78
CA LEU A 60 -18.16 -35.24 -29.40
C LEU A 60 -16.71 -34.77 -29.28
N LEU A 61 -15.82 -35.33 -30.09
CA LEU A 61 -14.42 -34.90 -30.17
C LEU A 61 -14.31 -33.47 -30.72
N GLU A 62 -15.06 -33.12 -31.77
CA GLU A 62 -15.06 -31.76 -32.32
C GLU A 62 -15.59 -30.72 -31.33
N ALA A 63 -16.72 -31.02 -30.68
CA ALA A 63 -17.31 -30.15 -29.65
C ALA A 63 -16.33 -29.92 -28.48
N THR A 64 -15.66 -30.99 -28.03
CA THR A 64 -14.68 -30.90 -26.93
C THR A 64 -13.42 -30.15 -27.35
N ALA A 65 -12.92 -30.35 -28.57
CA ALA A 65 -11.81 -29.58 -29.11
C ALA A 65 -12.13 -28.09 -29.18
N ARG A 66 -13.35 -27.71 -29.57
CA ARG A 66 -13.80 -26.32 -29.56
C ARG A 66 -13.87 -25.76 -28.13
N ARG A 67 -14.37 -26.53 -27.17
CA ARG A 67 -14.41 -26.12 -25.76
C ARG A 67 -13.00 -25.93 -25.18
N LEU A 68 -12.07 -26.84 -25.45
CA LEU A 68 -10.68 -26.74 -25.01
C LEU A 68 -9.97 -25.52 -25.61
N ARG A 69 -10.21 -25.20 -26.88
CA ARG A 69 -9.72 -23.95 -27.50
C ARG A 69 -10.28 -22.71 -26.81
N GLY A 70 -11.57 -22.73 -26.45
CA GLY A 70 -12.20 -21.66 -25.68
C GLY A 70 -11.55 -21.47 -24.31
N LEU A 71 -11.38 -22.55 -23.55
CA LEU A 71 -10.71 -22.51 -22.24
C LEU A 71 -9.26 -22.05 -22.33
N ALA A 72 -8.52 -22.47 -23.37
CA ALA A 72 -7.15 -22.01 -23.58
C ALA A 72 -7.09 -20.50 -23.84
N SER A 73 -8.00 -19.97 -24.67
CA SER A 73 -8.10 -18.52 -24.91
C SER A 73 -8.45 -17.76 -23.64
N GLU A 74 -9.37 -18.28 -22.82
CA GLU A 74 -9.76 -17.68 -21.55
C GLU A 74 -8.62 -17.70 -20.54
N ALA A 75 -7.91 -18.84 -20.43
CA ALA A 75 -6.74 -18.97 -19.56
C ALA A 75 -5.64 -17.96 -19.93
N SER A 76 -5.33 -17.81 -21.22
CA SER A 76 -4.35 -16.80 -21.66
C SER A 76 -4.77 -15.37 -21.30
N ALA A 77 -6.06 -15.05 -21.41
CA ALA A 77 -6.57 -13.74 -21.01
C ALA A 77 -6.46 -13.50 -19.50
N VAL A 78 -6.78 -14.52 -18.69
CA VAL A 78 -6.66 -14.47 -17.23
C VAL A 78 -5.20 -14.39 -16.78
N GLU A 79 -4.28 -15.09 -17.44
CA GLU A 79 -2.84 -14.98 -17.17
C GLU A 79 -2.31 -13.58 -17.47
N ALA A 80 -2.71 -12.99 -18.60
CA ALA A 80 -2.35 -11.61 -18.92
C ALA A 80 -2.89 -10.61 -17.87
N ALA A 81 -4.14 -10.81 -17.43
CA ALA A 81 -4.72 -10.01 -16.35
C ALA A 81 -3.97 -10.21 -15.02
N ALA A 82 -3.59 -11.44 -14.66
CA ALA A 82 -2.83 -11.73 -13.46
C ALA A 82 -1.45 -11.05 -13.48
N ALA A 83 -0.78 -11.03 -14.62
CA ALA A 83 0.48 -10.30 -14.81
C ALA A 83 0.29 -8.78 -14.62
N ALA A 84 -0.78 -8.21 -15.18
CA ALA A 84 -1.12 -6.81 -14.99
C ALA A 84 -1.43 -6.46 -13.53
N HIS A 85 -2.23 -7.28 -12.82
CA HIS A 85 -2.51 -7.09 -11.39
C HIS A 85 -1.25 -7.25 -10.53
N ALA A 86 -0.37 -8.19 -10.86
CA ALA A 86 0.92 -8.35 -10.18
C ALA A 86 1.81 -7.11 -10.36
N GLN A 87 1.82 -6.52 -11.56
CA GLN A 87 2.53 -5.28 -11.82
C GLN A 87 1.93 -4.11 -11.02
N ALA A 88 0.60 -3.96 -11.04
CA ALA A 88 -0.09 -2.93 -10.26
C ALA A 88 0.20 -3.07 -8.76
N LEU A 89 0.19 -4.29 -8.21
CA LEU A 89 0.53 -4.55 -6.82
C LEU A 89 1.96 -4.09 -6.49
N ARG A 90 2.94 -4.40 -7.35
CA ARG A 90 4.32 -3.93 -7.18
C ARG A 90 4.40 -2.41 -7.15
N GLU A 91 3.73 -1.73 -8.07
CA GLU A 91 3.68 -0.26 -8.13
C GLU A 91 3.04 0.36 -6.88
N ARG A 92 1.95 -0.24 -6.38
CA ARG A 92 1.31 0.16 -5.12
C ARG A 92 2.23 -0.04 -3.93
N GLY A 93 2.98 -1.14 -3.88
CA GLY A 93 4.01 -1.36 -2.85
C GLY A 93 5.08 -0.28 -2.85
N LEU A 94 5.58 0.12 -4.03
CA LEU A 94 6.54 1.21 -4.16
C LEU A 94 5.95 2.58 -3.79
N ALA A 95 4.68 2.83 -4.13
CA ALA A 95 3.97 4.04 -3.73
C ALA A 95 3.79 4.12 -2.21
N GLN A 96 3.44 3.00 -1.56
CA GLN A 96 3.37 2.90 -0.09
C GLN A 96 4.72 3.23 0.54
N LYS A 97 5.82 2.61 0.06
CA LYS A 97 7.17 2.87 0.59
C LYS A 97 7.59 4.34 0.47
N ARG A 98 7.25 4.99 -0.66
CA ARG A 98 7.48 6.42 -0.83
C ARG A 98 6.66 7.28 0.13
N ALA A 99 5.40 6.90 0.40
CA ALA A 99 4.56 7.59 1.37
C ALA A 99 5.07 7.42 2.80
N GLU A 100 5.54 6.22 3.18
CA GLU A 100 6.16 5.94 4.48
C GLU A 100 7.40 6.81 4.69
N ALA A 101 8.32 6.84 3.72
CA ALA A 101 9.52 7.67 3.77
C ALA A 101 9.19 9.17 3.88
N LEU A 102 8.13 9.65 3.19
CA LEU A 102 7.67 11.02 3.33
C LEU A 102 7.15 11.28 4.76
N ALA A 103 6.35 10.38 5.32
CA ALA A 103 5.80 10.52 6.66
C ALA A 103 6.90 10.56 7.74
N GLU A 104 7.95 9.74 7.59
CA GLU A 104 9.13 9.75 8.45
C GLU A 104 9.84 11.10 8.42
N ARG A 105 10.16 11.63 7.22
CA ARG A 105 10.77 12.96 7.07
C ARG A 105 9.91 14.07 7.71
N ARG A 106 8.58 13.98 7.57
CA ARG A 106 7.68 14.96 8.22
C ARG A 106 7.63 14.81 9.73
N ALA A 107 7.87 13.61 10.26
CA ALA A 107 7.96 13.39 11.69
C ALA A 107 9.23 14.04 12.26
N ASP A 108 10.36 13.92 11.55
CA ASP A 108 11.60 14.62 11.89
C ASP A 108 11.43 16.13 11.88
N ASP A 109 10.86 16.68 10.81
CA ASP A 109 10.57 18.12 10.70
C ASP A 109 9.71 18.60 11.88
N HIS A 110 8.70 17.81 12.26
CA HIS A 110 7.80 18.16 13.34
C HIS A 110 8.49 18.12 14.70
N ARG A 111 9.31 17.09 14.97
CA ARG A 111 10.10 16.97 16.21
C ARG A 111 11.08 18.13 16.36
N ARG A 112 11.88 18.42 15.33
CA ARG A 112 12.84 19.54 15.37
C ARG A 112 12.17 20.88 15.64
N GLU A 113 10.97 21.09 15.10
CA GLU A 113 10.19 22.31 15.36
C GLU A 113 9.63 22.35 16.79
N GLN A 114 9.23 21.21 17.35
CA GLN A 114 8.83 21.12 18.77
C GLN A 114 10.02 21.37 19.70
N ASP A 115 11.17 20.76 19.43
CA ASP A 115 12.39 20.93 20.22
C ASP A 115 12.81 22.40 20.22
N ARG A 116 12.83 23.04 19.03
CA ARG A 116 13.17 24.46 18.90
C ARG A 116 12.21 25.36 19.66
N ARG A 117 10.91 25.06 19.68
CA ARG A 117 9.92 25.82 20.48
C ARG A 117 10.15 25.65 21.97
N ALA A 118 10.37 24.41 22.42
CA ALA A 118 10.64 24.12 23.83
C ALA A 118 11.92 24.84 24.32
N ASP A 119 12.96 24.91 23.48
CA ASP A 119 14.19 25.62 23.82
C ASP A 119 13.99 27.14 23.89
N MET A 120 13.21 27.73 22.97
CA MET A 120 12.83 29.14 23.05
C MET A 120 12.01 29.45 24.31
N GLU A 121 11.02 28.61 24.64
CA GLU A 121 10.22 28.75 25.86
C GLU A 121 11.08 28.69 27.13
N ARG A 122 12.11 27.83 27.15
CA ARG A 122 13.09 27.78 28.26
C ARG A 122 13.92 29.05 28.35
N LEU A 123 14.40 29.60 27.24
CA LEU A 123 15.17 30.84 27.22
C LEU A 123 14.32 32.04 27.66
N ASP A 124 13.07 32.13 27.21
CA ASP A 124 12.12 33.16 27.63
C ASP A 124 11.80 33.05 29.13
N GLY A 125 11.67 31.84 29.65
CA GLY A 125 11.52 31.60 31.09
C GLY A 125 12.74 31.99 31.94
N LEU A 126 13.94 31.95 31.36
CA LEU A 126 15.18 32.39 32.02
C LEU A 126 15.35 33.92 31.98
N SER A 127 14.97 34.58 30.88
CA SER A 127 15.04 36.04 30.74
C SER A 127 13.94 36.78 31.52
N GLY A 128 12.81 36.11 31.76
CA GLY A 128 11.70 36.62 32.56
C GLY A 128 11.86 36.48 34.07
N ARG A 129 13.00 35.98 34.58
CA ARG A 129 13.30 35.94 36.02
C ARG A 129 13.94 37.29 36.40
N PRO A 130 13.22 38.25 37.01
CA PRO A 130 13.89 39.41 37.57
C PRO A 130 14.80 38.92 38.69
N ASP A 131 16.00 39.49 38.78
CA ASP A 131 16.95 39.33 39.88
C ASP A 131 16.29 39.71 41.21
N ALA A 132 15.50 38.80 41.79
CA ALA A 132 14.99 38.88 43.14
C ALA A 132 16.08 38.41 44.12
N ALA A 133 17.25 39.06 44.06
CA ALA A 133 18.30 38.96 45.07
C ALA A 133 19.36 40.06 44.84
N SER A 134 18.94 41.33 44.91
CA SER A 134 19.87 42.39 45.32
C SER A 134 19.43 42.84 46.72
N PRO A 135 19.95 42.23 47.80
CA PRO A 135 19.81 42.83 49.12
C PRO A 135 20.73 44.03 49.16
N ASP A 136 20.07 45.18 49.22
CA ASP A 136 20.57 46.50 49.59
C ASP A 136 21.72 46.41 50.60
N ALA A 137 22.96 46.46 50.11
CA ALA A 137 24.15 46.56 50.92
C ALA A 137 24.34 48.04 51.32
N SER A 138 23.49 48.48 52.25
CA SER A 138 23.67 49.75 52.96
C SER A 138 24.97 49.64 53.78
N LEU A 139 25.98 50.42 53.38
CA LEU A 139 27.24 50.62 54.13
C LEU A 139 26.99 51.56 55.33
N PRO A 140 27.60 51.31 56.51
CA PRO A 140 27.74 52.30 57.57
C PRO A 140 28.86 53.32 57.31
#